data_AF-W1SBH3-F1
#
_entry.id   AF-W1SBH3-F1
#
_cell.length_a   1.000
_cell.length_b   1.000
_cell.length_c   1.000
_cell.angle_alpha   90.00
_cell.angle_beta   90.00
_cell.angle_gamma   90.00
#
_symmetry.space_group_name_H-M   'P 1'
#
loop_
_entity.id
_entity.type
_entity.pdbx_description
1 polymer ?
#
loop_
_entity_poly.entity_id
_entity_poly.type
_entity_poly.pdbx_seq_one_letter_code
_entity_poly.pdbx_strand_id
1 'polypeptide(L)'
;MKSLIAAVSAAMLLAIAPAAHAGDDDDNAFVLVNKSTVDAIQFYTKRKDGSWSNDWLKLPVKPGATRPLKFFAGDERCEVQTRVVFADASEFNSPVDYCGVTNLIVTDDKMFTQ
;
A
#
# COMPACT_ATOMS: atom_id res chain seq x y z
N MET A 1 62.17 23.24 5.06
CA MET A 1 61.95 21.78 4.93
C MET A 1 60.48 21.55 5.32
N LYS A 2 59.57 21.25 4.38
CA LYS A 2 58.96 19.91 4.14
C LYS A 2 58.55 19.23 5.46
N SER A 3 57.28 18.92 5.76
CA SER A 3 56.24 18.25 4.96
C SER A 3 54.85 18.43 5.62
N LEU A 4 53.77 18.57 4.83
CA LEU A 4 52.62 17.66 4.65
C LEU A 4 52.01 17.06 5.93
N ILE A 5 50.70 17.21 6.11
CA ILE A 5 49.70 16.14 6.29
C ILE A 5 48.32 16.72 5.98
N ALA A 6 47.68 16.21 4.92
CA ALA A 6 46.26 16.35 4.67
C ALA A 6 45.53 15.24 5.44
N ALA A 7 44.56 15.60 6.28
CA ALA A 7 43.73 14.64 7.01
C ALA A 7 42.33 14.57 6.38
N VAL A 8 42.05 13.41 5.79
CA VAL A 8 40.76 12.98 5.23
C VAL A 8 39.77 12.81 6.37
N SER A 9 38.62 13.49 6.32
CA SER A 9 37.48 13.21 7.21
C SER A 9 36.34 12.60 6.40
N ALA A 10 36.22 11.28 6.46
CA ALA A 10 35.06 10.56 5.95
C ALA A 10 33.96 10.55 7.03
N ALA A 11 32.93 11.38 6.84
CA ALA A 11 31.74 11.35 7.69
C ALA A 11 30.84 10.18 7.25
N MET A 12 30.87 9.08 8.02
CA MET A 12 29.87 8.02 7.91
C MET A 12 28.54 8.50 8.51
N LEU A 13 27.57 8.78 7.65
CA LEU A 13 26.17 8.93 8.03
C LEU A 13 25.57 7.54 8.27
N LEU A 14 25.47 7.14 9.54
CA LEU A 14 24.62 6.02 9.96
C LEU A 14 23.16 6.45 9.79
N ALA A 15 22.54 6.03 8.69
CA ALA A 15 21.10 6.09 8.53
C ALA A 15 20.46 5.02 9.43
N ILE A 16 19.97 5.44 10.59
CA ILE A 16 19.12 4.61 11.45
C ILE A 16 17.73 4.64 10.80
N ALA A 17 17.39 3.62 10.02
CA ALA A 17 16.03 3.44 9.54
C ALA A 17 15.11 3.14 10.74
N PRO A 18 13.88 3.69 10.79
CA PRO A 18 12.94 3.39 11.85
C PRO A 18 12.55 1.91 11.80
N ALA A 19 12.63 1.24 12.95
CA ALA A 19 12.01 -0.04 13.18
C ALA A 19 10.50 0.18 13.36
N ALA A 20 9.68 -0.55 12.61
CA ALA A 20 8.24 -0.68 12.79
C ALA A 20 7.84 -2.07 12.32
N HIS A 21 6.94 -2.83 12.94
CA HIS A 21 6.40 -2.87 14.30
C HIS A 21 6.11 -4.37 14.57
N ALA A 22 5.82 -4.72 15.82
CA ALA A 22 5.57 -6.08 16.27
C ALA A 22 4.39 -6.74 15.54
N GLY A 23 4.62 -7.98 15.08
CA GLY A 23 3.66 -8.87 14.43
C GLY A 23 2.49 -9.25 15.34
N ASP A 24 1.35 -8.58 15.24
CA ASP A 24 0.06 -9.08 15.71
C ASP A 24 -0.66 -9.77 14.53
N ASP A 25 -1.40 -10.86 14.77
CA ASP A 25 -2.07 -11.68 13.74
C ASP A 25 -3.11 -10.93 12.86
N ASP A 26 -3.30 -9.63 13.10
CA ASP A 26 -4.18 -8.71 12.36
C ASP A 26 -3.45 -7.65 11.52
N ASP A 27 -2.11 -7.67 11.48
CA ASP A 27 -1.27 -6.66 10.81
C ASP A 27 -1.46 -6.54 9.29
N ASN A 28 -2.25 -7.43 8.70
CA ASN A 28 -2.50 -7.49 7.28
C ASN A 28 -3.97 -7.26 6.90
N ALA A 29 -4.78 -6.76 7.84
CA ALA A 29 -6.15 -6.32 7.61
C ALA A 29 -6.22 -4.81 7.31
N PHE A 30 -7.06 -4.41 6.36
CA PHE A 30 -7.33 -3.02 6.04
C PHE A 30 -8.77 -2.83 5.57
N VAL A 31 -9.24 -1.59 5.54
CA VAL A 31 -10.58 -1.23 5.09
C VAL A 31 -10.50 -0.45 3.79
N LEU A 32 -11.14 -0.97 2.74
CA LEU A 32 -11.41 -0.18 1.53
C LEU A 32 -12.56 0.79 1.84
N VAL A 33 -12.32 2.09 1.68
CA VAL A 33 -13.30 3.16 1.89
C VAL A 33 -13.59 3.82 0.55
N ASN A 34 -14.82 3.65 0.05
CA ASN A 34 -15.21 4.29 -1.19
C ASN A 34 -15.79 5.69 -0.91
N LYS A 35 -15.00 6.73 -1.18
CA LYS A 35 -15.42 8.13 -1.14
C LYS A 35 -15.65 8.72 -2.54
N SER A 36 -15.60 7.90 -3.60
CA SER A 36 -15.98 8.33 -4.94
C SER A 36 -17.51 8.39 -5.07
N THR A 37 -17.96 8.93 -6.20
CA THR A 37 -19.35 8.99 -6.61
C THR A 37 -19.83 7.74 -7.35
N VAL A 38 -18.93 6.77 -7.58
CA VAL A 38 -19.16 5.57 -8.39
C VAL A 38 -18.91 4.30 -7.57
N ASP A 39 -19.71 3.26 -7.81
CA ASP A 39 -19.50 1.95 -7.18
C ASP A 39 -18.12 1.37 -7.55
N ALA A 40 -17.32 1.00 -6.55
CA ALA A 40 -16.13 0.18 -6.77
C ALA A 40 -16.56 -1.28 -6.91
N ILE A 41 -16.33 -1.88 -8.07
CA ILE A 41 -16.90 -3.19 -8.43
C ILE A 41 -15.88 -4.32 -8.41
N GLN A 42 -14.58 -4.03 -8.56
CA GLN A 42 -13.52 -5.04 -8.50
C GLN A 42 -12.29 -4.52 -7.75
N PHE A 43 -11.61 -5.41 -7.03
CA PHE A 43 -10.38 -5.10 -6.30
C PHE A 43 -9.34 -6.20 -6.48
N TYR A 44 -8.14 -5.81 -6.91
CA TYR A 44 -7.03 -6.73 -7.16
C TYR A 44 -5.73 -6.25 -6.56
N THR A 45 -4.88 -7.21 -6.19
CA THR A 45 -3.50 -6.96 -5.77
C THR A 45 -2.54 -7.85 -6.55
N LYS A 46 -1.32 -7.36 -6.78
CA LYS A 46 -0.28 -8.14 -7.45
C LYS A 46 0.46 -9.03 -6.44
N ARG A 47 0.45 -10.34 -6.66
CA ARG A 47 1.13 -11.33 -5.82
C ARG A 47 2.66 -11.24 -5.94
N LYS A 48 3.38 -11.90 -5.03
CA LYS A 48 4.85 -11.97 -5.01
C LYS A 48 5.43 -12.56 -6.31
N ASP A 49 4.70 -13.50 -6.93
CA ASP A 49 5.07 -14.11 -8.22
C ASP A 49 4.78 -13.22 -9.43
N GLY A 50 4.26 -12.00 -9.22
CA GLY A 50 3.91 -11.06 -10.28
C GLY A 50 2.54 -11.29 -10.91
N SER A 51 1.81 -12.35 -10.54
CA SER A 51 0.45 -12.59 -11.02
C SER A 51 -0.57 -11.67 -10.33
N TRP A 52 -1.70 -11.40 -10.99
CA TRP A 52 -2.82 -10.71 -10.36
C TRP A 52 -3.63 -11.67 -9.48
N SER A 53 -4.13 -11.16 -8.35
CA SER A 53 -5.09 -11.86 -7.52
C SER A 53 -6.39 -12.15 -8.28
N ASN A 54 -7.23 -13.02 -7.71
CA ASN A 54 -8.64 -13.00 -8.06
C ASN A 54 -9.27 -11.68 -7.58
N ASP A 55 -10.48 -11.39 -8.03
CA ASP A 55 -11.26 -10.27 -7.49
C ASP A 55 -11.57 -10.54 -6.01
N TRP A 56 -11.30 -9.55 -5.16
CA TRP A 56 -11.55 -9.61 -3.73
C TRP A 56 -12.96 -9.12 -3.35
N LEU A 57 -13.64 -8.42 -4.25
CA LEU A 57 -15.00 -7.94 -4.02
C LEU A 57 -16.02 -8.99 -4.44
N LYS A 58 -16.86 -9.42 -3.48
CA LYS A 58 -18.04 -10.26 -3.77
C LYS A 58 -19.26 -9.44 -4.15
N LEU A 59 -19.29 -8.18 -3.70
CA LEU A 59 -20.34 -7.21 -3.94
C LEU A 59 -19.70 -5.83 -4.12
N PRO A 60 -20.29 -4.93 -4.92
CA PRO A 60 -19.80 -3.57 -5.06
C PRO A 60 -19.70 -2.85 -3.72
N VAL A 61 -18.68 -2.00 -3.59
CA VAL A 61 -18.58 -1.03 -2.50
C VAL A 61 -19.16 0.28 -3.02
N LYS A 62 -20.37 0.60 -2.57
CA LYS A 62 -21.11 1.81 -2.98
C LYS A 62 -20.43 3.09 -2.50
N PRO A 63 -20.72 4.25 -3.11
CA PRO A 63 -20.36 5.56 -2.58
C PRO A 63 -20.69 5.69 -1.10
N GLY A 64 -19.71 6.10 -0.30
CA GLY A 64 -19.81 6.27 1.15
C GLY A 64 -19.76 4.98 1.98
N ALA A 65 -19.70 3.80 1.34
CA ALA A 65 -19.58 2.52 2.04
C ALA A 65 -18.12 2.07 2.20
N THR A 66 -17.93 1.10 3.09
CA THR A 66 -16.62 0.49 3.38
C THR A 66 -16.65 -1.03 3.23
N ARG A 67 -15.47 -1.62 3.03
CA ARG A 67 -15.27 -3.07 2.95
C ARG A 67 -13.99 -3.47 3.68
N PRO A 68 -14.08 -4.24 4.78
CA PRO A 68 -12.89 -4.85 5.37
C PRO A 68 -12.32 -5.93 4.43
N LEU A 69 -11.01 -5.91 4.26
CA LEU A 69 -10.20 -6.83 3.45
C LEU A 69 -8.99 -7.28 4.28
N LYS A 70 -8.41 -8.42 3.91
CA LYS A 70 -7.22 -8.97 4.58
C LYS A 70 -6.31 -9.59 3.53
N PHE A 71 -5.02 -9.28 3.56
CA PHE A 71 -4.04 -9.95 2.71
C PHE A 71 -3.94 -11.44 3.06
N PHE A 72 -3.39 -12.23 2.15
CA PHE A 72 -3.04 -13.62 2.45
C PHE A 72 -2.00 -13.67 3.56
N ALA A 73 -2.08 -14.68 4.44
CA ALA A 73 -1.08 -14.90 5.47
C ALA A 73 0.32 -15.02 4.85
N GLY A 74 1.30 -14.33 5.44
CA GLY A 74 2.69 -14.34 4.97
C GLY A 74 3.02 -13.36 3.83
N ASP A 75 2.09 -12.49 3.42
CA ASP A 75 2.42 -11.34 2.57
C ASP A 75 2.78 -10.11 3.41
N GLU A 76 4.05 -10.01 3.77
CA GLU A 76 4.63 -8.94 4.60
C GLU A 76 5.15 -7.76 3.77
N ARG A 77 4.74 -7.64 2.50
CA ARG A 77 5.16 -6.53 1.63
C ARG A 77 4.39 -5.27 2.01
N CYS A 78 5.13 -4.19 2.26
CA CYS A 78 4.54 -2.86 2.44
C CYS A 78 3.93 -2.35 1.13
N GLU A 79 4.73 -2.30 0.06
CA GLU A 79 4.27 -1.77 -1.23
C GLU A 79 3.71 -2.88 -2.12
N VAL A 80 2.42 -2.76 -2.46
CA VAL A 80 1.73 -3.72 -3.32
C VAL A 80 1.00 -2.99 -4.44
N GLN A 81 1.29 -3.38 -5.69
CA GLN A 81 0.54 -2.90 -6.85
C GLN A 81 -0.94 -3.29 -6.70
N THR A 82 -1.79 -2.29 -6.63
CA THR A 82 -3.22 -2.40 -6.35
C THR A 82 -4.02 -1.85 -7.50
N ARG A 83 -5.09 -2.56 -7.87
CA ARG A 83 -6.01 -2.13 -8.92
C ARG A 83 -7.45 -2.12 -8.40
N VAL A 84 -8.14 -1.01 -8.61
CA VAL A 84 -9.57 -0.84 -8.29
C VAL A 84 -10.30 -0.43 -9.56
N VAL A 85 -11.36 -1.16 -9.89
CA VAL A 85 -12.19 -0.89 -11.07
C VAL A 85 -13.57 -0.40 -10.61
N PHE A 86 -14.05 0.67 -11.23
CA PHE A 86 -15.35 1.26 -10.94
C PHE A 86 -16.41 0.88 -11.98
N ALA A 87 -17.69 1.04 -11.63
CA ALA A 87 -18.82 0.68 -12.47
C ALA A 87 -18.90 1.47 -13.79
N ASP A 88 -18.25 2.63 -13.87
CA ASP A 88 -18.13 3.46 -15.08
C ASP A 88 -16.91 3.08 -15.96
N ALA A 89 -16.25 1.96 -15.63
CA ALA A 89 -15.02 1.46 -16.25
C ALA A 89 -13.75 2.30 -16.02
N SER A 90 -13.80 3.34 -15.19
CA SER A 90 -12.58 3.98 -14.69
C SER A 90 -11.82 3.04 -13.74
N GLU A 91 -10.51 3.27 -13.59
CA GLU A 91 -9.68 2.47 -12.69
C GLU A 91 -8.53 3.24 -12.08
N PHE A 92 -8.14 2.79 -10.88
CA PHE A 92 -6.80 3.05 -10.34
C PHE A 92 -5.95 1.81 -10.50
N ASN A 93 -4.68 2.01 -10.82
CA ASN A 93 -3.67 0.94 -10.92
C ASN A 93 -2.31 1.50 -10.53
N SER A 94 -1.95 1.43 -9.25
CA SER A 94 -0.72 2.03 -8.71
C SER A 94 -0.16 1.20 -7.54
N PRO A 95 1.13 1.36 -7.20
CA PRO A 95 1.65 0.88 -5.93
C PRO A 95 0.91 1.56 -4.77
N VAL A 96 0.68 0.81 -3.69
CA VAL A 96 0.07 1.28 -2.45
C VAL A 96 0.91 0.76 -1.29
N ASP A 97 1.26 1.63 -0.35
CA ASP A 97 1.95 1.27 0.89
C ASP A 97 0.93 0.92 1.98
N TYR A 98 0.90 -0.35 2.36
CA TYR A 98 0.03 -0.93 3.36
C TYR A 98 0.66 -1.05 4.75
N CYS A 99 1.92 -0.67 4.93
CA CYS A 99 2.59 -0.81 6.22
C CYS A 99 2.09 0.24 7.21
N GLY A 100 1.49 -0.23 8.32
CA GLY A 100 0.99 0.62 9.40
C GLY A 100 -0.27 1.41 9.04
N VAL A 101 -0.96 1.05 7.96
CA VAL A 101 -2.19 1.73 7.52
C VAL A 101 -3.42 0.88 7.84
N THR A 102 -4.55 1.54 8.07
CA THR A 102 -5.82 0.84 8.35
C THR A 102 -6.83 1.02 7.24
N ASN A 103 -6.71 2.09 6.44
CA ASN A 103 -7.64 2.40 5.38
C ASN A 103 -6.94 2.58 4.03
N LEU A 104 -7.54 2.03 2.98
CA LEU A 104 -7.30 2.44 1.61
C LEU A 104 -8.52 3.25 1.14
N ILE A 105 -8.31 4.52 0.88
CA ILE A 105 -9.35 5.46 0.47
C ILE A 105 -9.28 5.63 -1.04
N VAL A 106 -10.42 5.47 -1.70
CA VAL A 106 -10.59 5.80 -3.13
C VAL A 106 -11.59 6.94 -3.30
N THR A 107 -11.23 7.93 -4.10
CA THR A 107 -12.09 9.07 -4.52
C THR A 107 -12.31 8.99 -6.03
N ASP A 108 -12.96 10.00 -6.61
CA ASP A 108 -13.12 10.06 -8.08
C ASP A 108 -11.78 10.23 -8.81
N ASP A 109 -10.75 10.75 -8.15
CA ASP A 109 -9.48 11.17 -8.76
C ASP A 109 -8.22 10.61 -8.08
N LYS A 110 -8.34 9.99 -6.89
CA LYS A 110 -7.19 9.54 -6.09
C LYS A 110 -7.42 8.18 -5.40
N MET A 111 -6.32 7.50 -5.16
CA MET A 111 -6.21 6.33 -4.29
C MET A 111 -5.04 6.54 -3.33
N PHE A 112 -5.28 6.47 -2.02
CA PHE A 112 -4.27 6.72 -0.98
C PHE A 112 -4.61 6.04 0.34
N THR A 113 -3.60 5.83 1.19
CA THR A 113 -3.76 5.18 2.49
C THR A 113 -3.81 6.16 3.65
N GLN A 114 -4.46 5.75 4.75
CA GLN A 114 -4.61 6.51 6.00
C GLN A 114 -4.60 5.57 7.21
#